data_AF-A0A973GZZ8-F1
#
_entry.id   AF-A0A973GZZ8-F1
#
_cell.length_a   1.000
_cell.length_b   1.000
_cell.length_c   1.000
_cell.angle_alpha   90.00
_cell.angle_beta   90.00
_cell.angle_gamma   90.00
#
_symmetry.space_group_name_H-M   'P 1'
#
loop_
_entity.id
_entity.type
_entity.pdbx_description
1 polymer ?
#
loop_
_entity_poly.entity_id
_entity_poly.type
_entity_poly.pdbx_seq_one_letter_code
_entity_poly.pdbx_strand_id
1 'polypeptide(L)'
;MDKTYYTTRLDKLSARIAALGPRIERAHQAVRRLETEQVPAGATAAARAAQLSAARTMAATLEDRHRQLLIAEAALRAELAAA
;
A
#
# COMPACT_ATOMS: atom_id res chain seq x y z
N MET A 1 6.68 -30.31 2.58
CA MET A 1 7.35 -28.99 2.66
C MET A 1 7.88 -28.83 4.07
N ASP A 2 9.12 -28.36 4.24
CA ASP A 2 9.74 -28.23 5.56
C ASP A 2 9.24 -26.97 6.30
N LYS A 3 9.12 -27.02 7.63
CA LYS A 3 8.70 -25.93 8.50
C LYS A 3 9.54 -24.67 8.28
N THR A 4 10.84 -24.86 7.99
CA THR A 4 11.82 -23.81 7.64
C THR A 4 11.43 -23.01 6.39
N TYR A 5 10.76 -23.65 5.42
CA TYR A 5 10.30 -22.97 4.20
C TYR A 5 9.16 -21.99 4.52
N TYR A 6 8.19 -22.43 5.34
CA TYR A 6 7.05 -21.61 5.73
C TYR A 6 7.46 -20.42 6.58
N THR A 7 8.34 -20.62 7.57
CA THR A 7 8.83 -19.54 8.43
C THR A 7 9.58 -18.46 7.64
N THR A 8 10.52 -18.87 6.78
CA THR A 8 11.26 -17.93 5.92
C THR A 8 10.33 -17.11 5.01
N ARG A 9 9.27 -17.73 4.50
CA ARG A 9 8.31 -17.07 3.63
C ARG A 9 7.38 -16.12 4.40
N LEU A 10 6.99 -16.49 5.62
CA LEU A 10 6.28 -15.60 6.54
C LEU A 10 7.11 -14.37 6.89
N ASP A 11 8.38 -14.53 7.26
CA ASP A 11 9.27 -13.41 7.59
C ASP A 11 9.39 -12.42 6.43
N LYS A 12 9.54 -12.94 5.21
CA LYS A 12 9.57 -12.10 3.99
C LYS A 12 8.26 -11.37 3.75
N LEU A 13 7.11 -11.99 4.03
CA LEU A 13 5.80 -11.36 3.90
C LEU A 13 5.62 -10.27 4.95
N SER A 14 5.91 -10.56 6.23
CA SER A 14 5.79 -9.60 7.33
C SER A 14 6.72 -8.40 7.12
N ALA A 15 7.96 -8.60 6.64
CA ALA A 15 8.86 -7.51 6.29
C ALA A 15 8.30 -6.61 5.18
N ARG A 16 7.67 -7.19 4.15
CA ARG A 16 7.03 -6.44 3.06
C ARG A 16 5.81 -5.66 3.53
N ILE A 17 5.01 -6.24 4.42
CA ILE A 17 3.85 -5.59 5.05
C ILE A 17 4.31 -4.38 5.87
N ALA A 18 5.33 -4.56 6.72
CA ALA A 18 5.90 -3.48 7.53
C ALA A 18 6.46 -2.34 6.67
N ALA A 19 7.10 -2.66 5.54
CA ALA A 19 7.62 -1.65 4.62
C ALA A 19 6.54 -0.86 3.85
N LEU A 20 5.31 -1.37 3.76
CA LEU A 20 4.21 -0.68 3.08
C LEU A 20 3.56 0.41 3.93
N GLY A 21 3.49 0.26 5.25
CA GLY A 21 2.85 1.24 6.14
C GLY A 21 3.34 2.67 5.92
N PRO A 22 4.66 2.95 6.01
CA PRO A 22 5.21 4.28 5.76
C PRO A 22 5.02 4.79 4.32
N ARG A 23 4.75 3.90 3.35
CA ARG A 23 4.49 4.29 1.95
C ARG A 23 3.04 4.71 1.77
N ILE A 24 2.10 4.00 2.39
CA ILE A 24 0.68 4.33 2.41
C ILE A 24 0.48 5.68 3.09
N GLU A 25 1.08 5.89 4.26
CA GLU A 25 0.99 7.17 4.99
C GLU A 25 1.50 8.35 4.17
N ARG A 26 2.63 8.18 3.48
CA ARG A 26 3.15 9.22 2.59
C ARG A 26 2.23 9.49 1.41
N ALA A 27 1.62 8.45 0.83
CA ALA A 27 0.65 8.62 -0.25
C ALA A 27 -0.60 9.38 0.22
N HIS A 28 -1.13 9.07 1.40
CA HIS A 28 -2.24 9.82 2.00
C HIS A 28 -1.86 11.26 2.33
N GLN A 29 -0.65 11.49 2.85
CA GLN A 29 -0.18 12.84 3.10
C GLN A 29 -0.08 13.65 1.80
N ALA A 30 0.37 13.04 0.71
CA ALA A 30 0.40 13.67 -0.60
C ALA A 30 -1.01 14.01 -1.09
N VAL A 31 -1.98 13.10 -0.95
CA VAL A 31 -3.39 13.36 -1.29
C VAL A 31 -3.95 14.53 -0.47
N ARG A 32 -3.79 14.51 0.86
CA ARG A 32 -4.27 15.58 1.75
C ARG A 32 -3.68 16.93 1.38
N ARG A 33 -2.35 17.01 1.17
CA ARG A 33 -1.70 18.23 0.69
C ARG A 33 -2.32 18.68 -0.64
N LEU A 34 -2.55 17.72 -1.54
CA LEU A 34 -3.10 17.98 -2.85
C LEU A 34 -4.52 18.57 -2.83
N GLU A 35 -5.32 18.14 -1.86
CA GLU A 35 -6.69 18.60 -1.62
C GLU A 35 -6.76 19.97 -0.92
N THR A 36 -5.81 20.27 -0.03
CA THR A 36 -5.84 21.51 0.77
C THR A 36 -5.21 22.73 0.10
N GLU A 37 -4.34 22.52 -0.89
CA GLU A 37 -3.62 23.62 -1.55
C GLU A 37 -4.56 24.37 -2.51
N GLN A 38 -4.78 25.66 -2.26
CA GLN A 38 -5.51 26.52 -3.19
C GLN A 38 -4.62 26.88 -4.38
N VAL A 39 -5.13 26.74 -5.59
CA VAL A 39 -4.40 27.03 -6.84
C VAL A 39 -5.22 27.99 -7.70
N PRO A 40 -4.60 29.03 -8.30
CA PRO A 40 -5.29 29.92 -9.22
C PRO A 40 -5.93 29.18 -10.40
N ALA A 41 -7.11 29.65 -10.83
CA ALA A 41 -7.85 29.06 -11.93
C ALA A 41 -7.08 29.17 -13.27
N GLY A 42 -7.04 28.07 -14.04
CA GLY A 42 -6.35 28.01 -15.34
C GLY A 42 -5.73 26.63 -15.63
N ALA A 43 -4.74 26.56 -16.52
CA ALA A 43 -4.03 25.32 -16.87
C ALA A 43 -3.39 24.61 -15.65
N THR A 44 -3.09 25.37 -14.60
CA THR A 44 -2.65 24.92 -13.27
C THR A 44 -3.69 24.06 -12.55
N ALA A 45 -4.99 24.35 -12.70
CA ALA A 45 -6.07 23.60 -12.08
C ALA A 45 -6.23 22.21 -12.71
N ALA A 46 -6.11 22.10 -14.04
CA ALA A 46 -6.20 20.82 -14.75
C ALA A 46 -5.00 19.91 -14.43
N ALA A 47 -3.78 20.45 -14.47
CA ALA A 47 -2.58 19.73 -14.08
C ALA A 47 -2.68 19.24 -12.63
N ARG A 48 -3.26 20.06 -11.74
CA ARG A 48 -3.49 19.69 -10.35
C ARG A 48 -4.51 18.57 -10.19
N ALA A 49 -5.64 18.63 -10.90
CA ALA A 49 -6.64 17.58 -10.87
C ALA A 49 -6.04 16.22 -11.30
N ALA A 50 -5.17 16.23 -12.32
CA ALA A 50 -4.44 15.04 -12.74
C ALA A 50 -3.48 14.53 -11.66
N GLN A 51 -2.73 15.42 -10.99
CA GLN A 51 -1.85 15.05 -9.88
C GLN A 51 -2.62 14.45 -8.70
N LEU A 52 -3.77 15.04 -8.33
CA LEU A 52 -4.63 14.52 -7.27
C LEU A 52 -5.19 13.14 -7.63
N SER A 53 -5.65 12.96 -8.87
CA SER A 53 -6.13 11.67 -9.37
C SER A 53 -5.02 10.60 -9.31
N ALA A 54 -3.82 10.94 -9.76
CA ALA A 54 -2.67 10.04 -9.70
C ALA A 54 -2.28 9.69 -8.24
N ALA A 55 -2.27 10.67 -7.34
CA ALA A 55 -1.96 10.46 -5.93
C ALA A 55 -2.99 9.54 -5.25
N ARG A 56 -4.29 9.75 -5.52
CA ARG A 56 -5.38 8.87 -5.04
C ARG A 56 -5.25 7.45 -5.57
N THR A 57 -4.95 7.31 -6.87
CA THR A 57 -4.74 6.00 -7.50
C THR A 57 -3.55 5.27 -6.88
N MET A 58 -2.45 5.97 -6.60
CA MET A 58 -1.28 5.40 -5.95
C MET A 58 -1.59 4.97 -4.51
N ALA A 59 -2.32 5.78 -3.73
CA ALA A 59 -2.76 5.41 -2.38
C ALA A 59 -3.60 4.13 -2.41
N ALA A 60 -4.64 4.08 -3.26
CA ALA A 60 -5.50 2.91 -3.40
C ALA A 60 -4.73 1.64 -3.83
N THR A 61 -3.75 1.79 -4.73
CA THR A 61 -2.91 0.67 -5.18
C THR A 61 -2.04 0.12 -4.04
N LEU A 62 -1.47 1.00 -3.21
CA LEU A 62 -0.66 0.60 -2.07
C LEU A 62 -1.50 -0.08 -0.98
N GLU A 63 -2.71 0.42 -0.73
CA GLU A 63 -3.67 -0.20 0.20
C GLU A 63 -4.10 -1.58 -0.27
N ASP A 64 -4.47 -1.73 -1.55
CA ASP A 64 -4.87 -3.02 -2.08
C ASP A 64 -3.71 -4.01 -2.03
N ARG A 65 -2.49 -3.56 -2.36
CA ARG A 65 -1.29 -4.40 -2.23
C ARG A 65 -1.05 -4.83 -0.79
N HIS A 66 -1.28 -3.95 0.19
CA HIS A 66 -1.15 -4.27 1.60
C HIS A 66 -2.19 -5.31 2.03
N ARG A 67 -3.45 -5.14 1.62
CA ARG A 67 -4.53 -6.11 1.85
C ARG A 67 -4.20 -7.49 1.28
N GLN A 68 -3.73 -7.55 0.02
CA GLN A 68 -3.33 -8.80 -0.62
C GLN A 68 -2.22 -9.52 0.15
N LEU A 69 -1.24 -8.78 0.69
CA LEU A 69 -0.16 -9.38 1.47
C LEU A 69 -0.64 -9.90 2.83
N LEU A 70 -1.56 -9.21 3.49
CA LEU A 70 -2.18 -9.69 4.73
C LEU A 70 -2.97 -11.00 4.49
N ILE A 71 -3.70 -11.07 3.39
CA ILE A 71 -4.41 -12.30 2.99
C ILE A 71 -3.42 -13.44 2.72
N ALA A 72 -2.33 -13.16 2.00
CA ALA A 72 -1.30 -14.16 1.71
C ALA A 72 -0.57 -14.64 2.98
N GLU A 73 -0.30 -13.74 3.93
CA GLU A 73 0.27 -14.10 5.23
C GLU A 73 -0.68 -14.98 6.03
N ALA A 74 -1.97 -14.61 6.10
CA ALA A 74 -2.99 -15.39 6.80
C ALA A 74 -3.17 -16.78 6.20
N ALA A 75 -3.24 -16.89 4.87
CA ALA A 75 -3.32 -18.16 4.16
C ALA A 75 -2.10 -19.06 4.47
N LEU A 76 -0.90 -18.49 4.42
CA LEU A 76 0.33 -19.23 4.71
C LEU A 76 0.42 -19.69 6.17
N ARG A 77 -0.09 -18.90 7.13
CA ARG A 77 -0.20 -19.32 8.54
C ARG A 77 -1.21 -20.45 8.72
N ALA A 78 -2.33 -20.43 8.00
CA ALA A 78 -3.32 -21.49 8.04
C ALA A 78 -2.77 -22.81 7.46
N GLU A 79 -2.04 -22.73 6.33
CA GLU A 79 -1.34 -23.89 5.76
C GLU A 79 -0.32 -24.48 6.74
N LEU A 80 0.46 -23.63 7.43
CA LEU A 80 1.43 -24.08 8.43
C LEU A 80 0.76 -24.72 9.66
N ALA A 81 -0.41 -24.25 10.08
CA ALA A 81 -1.15 -24.82 11.21
C ALA A 81 -1.80 -26.17 10.88
N ALA A 82 -2.06 -26.43 9.60
CA ALA A 82 -2.64 -27.67 9.10
C ALA A 82 -1.60 -28.73 8.70
N ALA A 83 -0.30 -28.39 8.73
CA ALA A 83 0.84 -29.23 8.36
C ALA A 83 1.52 -29.85 9.57
#